data_AF-A0AAN7GF71-F1
#
_entry.id   AF-A0AAN7GF71-F1
#
_cell.length_a   1.000
_cell.length_b   1.000
_cell.length_c   1.000
_cell.angle_alpha   90.00
_cell.angle_beta   90.00
_cell.angle_gamma   90.00
#
_symmetry.space_group_name_H-M   'P 1'
#
loop_
_entity.id
_entity.type
_entity.pdbx_description
1 polymer ?
#
loop_
_entity_poly.entity_id
_entity_poly.type
_entity_poly.pdbx_seq_one_letter_code
_entity_poly.pdbx_strand_id
1 'polypeptide(L)'
;MWVSVDGIVVVHVGNLHWKFRGNQTVMIGKTPVQIYWDVHDWLFKSPRAGHGLFIFKPDPTDFETDREGCGRGGENSDNITRRNYYLGQSGFPNWESCLFLYEWKVD
;
A
#
# COMPACT_ATOMS: atom_id res chain seq x y z
N MET A 1 -21.17 13.69 -3.10
CA MET A 1 -20.36 14.42 -2.09
C MET A 1 -19.59 15.51 -2.83
N TRP A 2 -19.34 16.66 -2.23
CA TRP A 2 -18.54 17.71 -2.88
C TRP A 2 -17.54 18.29 -1.90
N VAL A 3 -16.41 18.72 -2.43
CA VAL A 3 -15.44 19.54 -1.70
C VAL A 3 -15.64 20.97 -2.18
N SER A 4 -15.83 21.88 -1.23
CA SER A 4 -15.96 23.31 -1.49
C SER A 4 -14.89 24.10 -0.76
N VAL A 5 -14.35 25.12 -1.42
CA VAL A 5 -13.47 26.13 -0.84
C VAL A 5 -14.19 27.46 -0.95
N ASP A 6 -14.30 28.19 0.17
CA ASP A 6 -15.00 29.48 0.24
C ASP A 6 -16.44 29.44 -0.31
N GLY A 7 -17.14 28.32 -0.11
CA GLY A 7 -18.50 28.11 -0.59
C GLY A 7 -18.62 27.76 -2.08
N ILE A 8 -17.52 27.75 -2.83
CA ILE A 8 -17.48 27.34 -4.24
C ILE A 8 -17.15 25.85 -4.32
N VAL A 9 -17.99 25.08 -5.01
CA VAL A 9 -17.73 23.65 -5.25
C VAL A 9 -16.58 23.51 -6.24
N VAL A 10 -15.44 23.00 -5.77
CA VAL A 10 -14.23 22.79 -6.58
C VAL A 10 -14.12 21.37 -7.10
N VAL A 11 -14.72 20.40 -6.40
CA VAL A 11 -14.71 18.98 -6.81
C VAL A 11 -16.09 18.38 -6.56
N HIS A 12 -16.69 17.81 -7.61
CA HIS A 12 -17.89 16.98 -7.49
C HIS A 12 -17.47 15.51 -7.42
N VAL A 13 -17.65 14.90 -6.25
CA VAL A 13 -17.25 13.52 -6.01
C VAL A 13 -18.46 12.62 -6.28
N GLY A 14 -18.44 12.00 -7.47
CA GLY A 14 -19.54 11.15 -7.98
C GLY A 14 -19.71 9.85 -7.20
N ASN A 15 -18.68 9.00 -7.17
CA ASN A 15 -18.76 7.65 -6.57
C ASN A 15 -17.61 7.41 -5.59
N LEU A 16 -17.62 8.08 -4.44
CA LEU A 16 -16.63 7.79 -3.39
C LEU A 16 -17.10 6.61 -2.55
N HIS A 17 -16.72 5.40 -2.95
CA HIS A 17 -16.79 4.23 -2.08
C HIS A 17 -15.62 4.20 -1.09
N TRP A 18 -15.26 5.35 -0.50
CA TRP A 18 -14.28 5.39 0.59
C TRP A 18 -14.91 4.74 1.83
N LYS A 19 -14.84 3.42 1.84
CA LYS A 19 -15.20 2.59 2.98
C LYS A 19 -14.08 2.58 4.01
N PHE A 20 -13.15 3.55 3.99
CA PHE A 20 -11.97 3.61 4.86
C PHE A 20 -11.15 2.31 4.85
N ARG A 21 -11.08 1.70 3.67
CA ARG A 21 -10.31 0.51 3.34
C ARG A 21 -9.40 0.84 2.18
N GLY A 22 -8.16 0.37 2.22
CA GLY A 22 -7.22 0.67 1.15
C GLY A 22 -5.87 0.00 1.34
N ASN A 23 -4.97 0.30 0.42
CA ASN A 23 -3.58 -0.09 0.49
C ASN A 23 -2.71 0.97 -0.18
N GLN A 24 -1.45 1.04 0.24
CA GLN A 24 -0.44 1.93 -0.31
C GLN A 24 0.94 1.33 -0.06
N THR A 25 1.82 1.43 -1.05
CA THR A 25 3.24 1.14 -0.85
C THR A 25 3.98 2.43 -0.51
N VAL A 26 4.75 2.42 0.57
CA VAL A 26 5.60 3.53 0.99
C VAL A 26 7.06 3.08 1.08
N MET A 27 8.00 3.99 0.88
CA MET A 27 9.42 3.70 1.05
C MET A 27 9.84 4.03 2.49
N ILE A 28 10.35 3.04 3.23
CA ILE A 28 10.94 3.22 4.56
C ILE A 28 12.45 3.01 4.43
N GLY A 29 13.20 4.11 4.49
CA GLY A 29 14.61 4.09 4.10
C GLY A 29 14.73 3.76 2.61
N LYS A 30 15.30 2.60 2.30
CA LYS A 30 15.37 2.10 0.92
C LYS A 30 14.37 0.97 0.65
N THR A 31 13.66 0.47 1.67
CA THR A 31 12.80 -0.71 1.56
C THR A 31 11.35 -0.30 1.26
N PRO A 32 10.73 -0.80 0.19
CA PRO A 32 9.30 -0.65 -0.01
C PRO A 32 8.53 -1.47 1.03
N VAL A 33 7.53 -0.86 1.63
CA VAL A 33 6.63 -1.48 2.59
C VAL A 33 5.21 -1.27 2.10
N GLN A 34 4.51 -2.37 1.84
CA GLN A 34 3.10 -2.35 1.51
C GLN A 34 2.28 -2.28 2.79
N ILE A 35 1.41 -1.29 2.86
CA ILE A 35 0.51 -1.05 3.98
C ILE A 35 -0.90 -1.32 3.49
N TYR A 36 -1.63 -2.17 4.20
CA TYR A 36 -3.07 -2.38 4.01
C TYR A 36 -3.81 -1.88 5.23
N TRP A 37 -5.01 -1.35 5.04
CA TRP A 37 -5.85 -0.93 6.15
C TRP A 37 -7.33 -1.23 5.93
N ASP A 38 -7.99 -1.59 7.04
CA ASP A 38 -9.44 -1.53 7.21
C ASP A 38 -9.72 -0.84 8.54
N VAL A 39 -10.17 0.42 8.47
CA VAL A 39 -10.50 1.22 9.65
C VAL A 39 -11.97 1.64 9.68
N HIS A 40 -12.79 1.03 8.84
CA HIS A 40 -14.22 1.36 8.75
C HIS A 40 -14.93 1.15 10.08
N ASP A 41 -14.77 -0.04 10.65
CA ASP A 41 -15.50 -0.44 11.84
C ASP A 41 -15.03 0.34 13.06
N TRP A 42 -13.74 0.69 13.11
CA TRP A 42 -13.18 1.57 14.13
C TRP A 42 -13.83 2.96 14.15
N LEU A 43 -14.10 3.55 12.98
CA LEU A 43 -14.61 4.91 12.86
C LEU A 43 -16.13 5.02 13.04
N PHE A 44 -16.88 4.01 12.59
CA PHE A 44 -18.35 4.13 12.47
C PHE A 44 -19.15 3.20 13.39
N LYS A 45 -18.54 2.22 14.05
CA LYS A 45 -19.26 1.41 15.05
C LYS A 45 -19.18 2.03 16.44
N SER A 46 -20.09 1.62 17.32
CA SER A 46 -20.07 2.05 18.72
C SER A 46 -18.73 1.72 19.37
N PRO A 47 -18.30 2.49 20.40
CA PRO A 47 -17.12 2.15 21.19
C PRO A 47 -17.16 0.68 21.60
N ARG A 48 -16.01 -0.01 21.50
CA ARG A 48 -15.83 -1.45 21.76
C ARG A 48 -16.49 -2.42 20.77
N ALA A 49 -17.16 -1.96 19.72
CA ALA A 49 -17.81 -2.81 18.71
C ALA A 49 -17.06 -2.90 17.37
N GLY A 50 -15.93 -2.21 17.23
CA GLY A 50 -15.11 -2.19 16.02
C GLY A 50 -13.62 -2.03 16.34
N HIS A 51 -12.78 -2.44 15.40
CA HIS A 51 -11.34 -2.26 15.45
C HIS A 51 -10.83 -1.71 14.12
N GLY A 52 -9.67 -1.06 14.16
CA GLY A 52 -8.87 -0.73 13.00
C GLY A 52 -7.83 -1.81 12.79
N LEU A 53 -7.59 -2.21 11.55
CA LEU A 53 -6.56 -3.15 11.18
C LEU A 53 -5.58 -2.49 10.22
N PHE A 54 -4.29 -2.57 10.54
CA PHE A 54 -3.20 -2.26 9.62
C PHE A 54 -2.30 -3.49 9.44
N ILE A 55 -1.91 -3.75 8.20
CA ILE A 55 -0.99 -4.83 7.86
C ILE A 55 0.21 -4.22 7.12
N PHE A 56 1.41 -4.44 7.65
CA PHE A 56 2.65 -4.00 7.03
C PHE A 56 3.39 -5.21 6.49
N LYS A 57 3.65 -5.18 5.18
CA LYS A 57 4.37 -6.21 4.46
C LYS A 57 5.58 -5.58 3.78
N PRO A 58 6.80 -5.76 4.32
CA PRO A 58 8.02 -5.37 3.64
C PRO A 58 8.17 -6.17 2.33
N ASP A 59 8.61 -5.51 1.27
CA ASP A 59 8.93 -6.15 0.00
C ASP A 59 10.47 -6.19 -0.17
N PRO A 60 11.08 -7.38 -0.30
CA PRO A 60 12.46 -7.53 -0.76
C PRO A 60 12.53 -7.14 -2.23
N THR A 61 12.45 -5.85 -2.53
CA THR A 61 13.02 -5.39 -3.79
C THR A 61 14.52 -5.49 -3.64
N ASP A 62 15.11 -6.44 -4.36
CA ASP A 62 16.53 -6.71 -4.43
C ASP A 62 17.33 -5.40 -4.47
N PHE A 63 17.99 -5.07 -3.36
CA PHE A 63 19.05 -4.07 -3.44
C PHE A 63 20.19 -4.72 -4.20
N GLU A 64 20.37 -4.34 -5.46
CA GLU A 64 21.68 -4.46 -6.08
C GLU A 64 22.64 -3.62 -5.23
N THR A 65 23.35 -4.28 -4.31
CA THR A 65 24.64 -3.79 -3.85
C THR A 65 25.48 -3.57 -5.11
N ASP A 66 25.90 -2.33 -5.35
CA ASP A 66 26.77 -1.94 -6.45
C ASP A 66 27.88 -2.97 -6.68
N ARG A 67 27.65 -3.92 -7.60
CA ARG A 67 28.65 -4.83 -8.13
C ARG A 67 28.98 -4.31 -9.52
N GLU A 68 30.10 -3.61 -9.62
CA GLU A 68 30.70 -3.27 -10.90
C GLU A 68 30.98 -4.54 -11.74
N GLY A 69 30.53 -4.53 -13.00
CA GLY A 69 30.88 -5.48 -14.08
C GLY A 69 29.85 -6.62 -14.29
N CYS A 70 29.40 -7.02 -15.50
CA CYS A 70 29.76 -6.77 -16.89
C CYS A 70 28.49 -7.01 -17.77
N GLY A 71 28.33 -6.29 -18.89
CA GLY A 71 27.07 -6.26 -19.66
C GLY A 71 26.82 -7.37 -20.69
N ARG A 72 25.59 -7.40 -21.24
CA ARG A 72 25.20 -7.57 -22.67
C ARG A 72 23.72 -7.93 -22.82
N GLY A 73 23.07 -7.35 -23.84
CA GLY A 73 21.89 -7.93 -24.50
C GLY A 73 20.60 -7.13 -24.29
N GLY A 74 20.18 -6.38 -25.32
CA GLY A 74 18.90 -5.68 -25.33
C GLY A 74 17.73 -6.56 -25.78
N GLU A 75 16.50 -6.07 -25.56
CA GLU A 75 15.35 -6.21 -26.48
C GLU A 75 14.15 -5.40 -25.97
N ASN A 76 13.31 -5.01 -26.93
CA ASN A 76 12.29 -3.97 -26.88
C ASN A 76 10.90 -4.48 -26.41
N SER A 77 9.98 -3.55 -26.13
CA SER A 77 8.50 -3.63 -26.12
C SER A 77 7.74 -3.51 -24.78
N ASP A 78 7.30 -2.28 -24.53
CA ASP A 78 5.93 -1.85 -24.16
C ASP A 78 5.00 -2.89 -23.53
N ASN A 79 5.15 -3.15 -22.22
CA ASN A 79 4.06 -3.65 -21.34
C ASN A 79 4.37 -3.41 -19.84
N ILE A 80 5.12 -2.36 -19.52
CA ILE A 80 5.63 -2.06 -18.16
C ILE A 80 4.50 -1.83 -17.13
N THR A 81 3.30 -1.44 -17.57
CA THR A 81 2.17 -1.16 -16.67
C THR A 81 1.48 -2.41 -16.12
N ARG A 82 1.67 -3.59 -16.73
CA ARG A 82 0.95 -4.83 -16.35
C ARG A 82 1.76 -5.87 -15.57
N ARG A 83 3.08 -5.69 -15.37
CA ARG A 83 3.93 -6.74 -14.79
C ARG A 83 4.12 -6.63 -13.26
N ASN A 84 3.82 -5.47 -12.68
CA ASN A 84 4.19 -5.19 -11.28
C ASN A 84 3.21 -5.71 -10.22
N TYR A 85 2.08 -6.29 -10.62
CA TYR A 85 1.07 -6.75 -9.66
C TYR A 85 1.11 -8.26 -9.36
N TYR A 86 1.88 -9.09 -10.09
CA TYR A 86 1.87 -10.56 -9.88
C TYR A 86 3.19 -11.36 -10.05
N LEU A 87 4.37 -10.80 -10.34
CA LEU A 87 5.58 -11.64 -10.37
C LEU A 87 6.19 -11.79 -8.97
N GLY A 88 5.62 -12.71 -8.20
CA GLY A 88 6.37 -13.40 -7.16
C GLY A 88 7.49 -14.23 -7.80
N GLN A 89 8.61 -14.34 -7.08
CA GLN A 89 9.80 -15.17 -7.34
C GLN A 89 10.90 -14.54 -8.22
N SER A 90 11.76 -13.73 -7.58
CA SER A 90 13.22 -13.92 -7.64
C SER A 90 13.71 -14.24 -6.23
N GLY A 91 14.53 -15.29 -6.11
CA GLY A 91 14.75 -16.01 -4.85
C GLY A 91 15.74 -15.33 -3.90
N PHE A 92 15.23 -14.84 -2.77
CA PHE A 92 15.97 -14.47 -1.55
C PHE A 92 15.05 -14.69 -0.33
N PRO A 93 15.57 -14.83 0.91
CA PRO A 93 14.84 -15.45 2.00
C PRO A 93 13.54 -14.69 2.29
N ASN A 94 12.43 -15.38 2.05
CA ASN A 94 11.11 -15.17 2.64
C ASN A 94 11.15 -14.39 3.96
N TRP A 95 10.98 -13.07 3.92
CA TRP A 95 10.56 -12.35 5.11
C TRP A 95 9.08 -12.68 5.35
N GLU A 96 8.85 -13.83 5.97
CA GLU A 96 7.53 -14.40 6.31
C GLU A 96 6.74 -13.53 7.30
N SER A 97 7.32 -12.43 7.80
CA SER A 97 6.71 -11.59 8.82
C SER A 97 5.92 -10.44 8.19
N CYS A 98 4.60 -10.58 8.18
CA CYS A 98 3.70 -9.42 8.15
C CYS A 98 3.52 -8.90 9.59
N LEU A 99 3.58 -7.59 9.79
CA LEU A 99 3.21 -6.97 11.06
C LEU A 99 1.73 -6.61 11.01
N PHE A 100 0.98 -7.06 12.01
CA PHE A 100 -0.43 -6.72 12.20
C PHE A 100 -0.56 -5.75 13.37
N LEU A 101 -1.19 -4.62 13.14
CA LEU A 101 -1.52 -3.64 14.17
C LEU A 101 -3.05 -3.53 14.27
N TYR A 102 -3.56 -3.75 15.47
CA TYR A 102 -4.96 -3.56 15.81
C TYR A 102 -5.11 -2.30 16.65
N GLU A 103 -6.08 -1.46 16.30
CA GLU A 103 -6.44 -0.28 17.07
C GLU A 103 -7.89 -0.38 17.56
N TRP A 104 -8.13 0.01 18.81
CA TRP A 104 -9.46 0.00 19.42
C TRP A 104 -9.76 1.34 20.08
N LYS A 105 -11.02 1.76 20.02
CA LYS A 105 -11.49 2.95 20.73
C LYS A 105 -11.73 2.61 22.21
N VAL A 106 -11.19 3.42 23.11
CA VAL A 106 -11.17 3.18 24.57
C VAL A 106 -12.21 4.01 25.33
N ASP A 107 -13.32 4.36 24.66
CA ASP A 107 -14.37 5.30 25.09
C ASP A 107 -14.16 6.75 24.61
#